data_AF-A0A388LR29-F1
#
_entry.id   AF-A0A388LR29-F1
#
_cell.length_a   1.000
_cell.length_b   1.000
_cell.length_c   1.000
_cell.angle_alpha   90.00
_cell.angle_beta   90.00
_cell.angle_gamma   90.00
#
_symmetry.space_group_name_H-M   'P 1'
#
loop_
_entity.id
_entity.type
_entity.pdbx_description
1 polymer ?
#
loop_
_entity_poly.entity_id
_entity_poly.type
_entity_poly.pdbx_seq_one_letter_code
_entity_poly.pdbx_strand_id
1 'polypeptide(L)'
;MAARIRDGGLGTSNRNEPNGILQALAQGTSTSNAIVPYQAPQDRSFGGNNGSYNRGGNFNYCGGYSDGQRYSRPWSGGYRDRERDNKLDGMYGLLSEQMEEREQKKKESAQLKLLAEEKKRLQAEEEKKQQAIKEREQQEGKLGKIVRTSVQAVCEAALGRKVHIPEDEDYEISRLGKELEDLRTKSSEASSSSREDDSRLEALRKEKEALLKMRNQETEEERLRKEIAQLRSRNGPDKPNNLKEDEILALQLQNKESNAFRTVLEGKNAEASALQSENKHLKKDFSELRDEVLALRGKRDAGAVTEKSPLDEPARGKPRAGPSSTAMYTPKDLGDLQKAYKESLAGKEMALKEAQMLKERMPHKHLILEGTSEGLDWPPTRKF
;
A
#
# COMPACT_ATOMS: atom_id res chain seq x y z
N MET A 1 -51.50 -29.63 4.72
CA MET A 1 -50.18 -29.78 4.06
C MET A 1 -49.13 -29.54 5.12
N ALA A 2 -48.45 -30.61 5.54
CA ALA A 2 -47.68 -30.66 6.79
C ALA A 2 -46.16 -30.56 6.54
N ALA A 3 -45.53 -29.76 7.40
CA ALA A 3 -44.16 -29.76 7.95
C ALA A 3 -43.00 -30.46 7.22
N ARG A 4 -41.87 -29.73 7.13
CA ARG A 4 -40.53 -30.26 7.43
C ARG A 4 -39.66 -29.21 8.14
N ILE A 5 -39.63 -29.31 9.47
CA ILE A 5 -38.60 -28.76 10.35
C ILE A 5 -37.38 -29.66 10.19
N ARG A 6 -36.19 -29.07 10.02
CA ARG A 6 -34.92 -29.80 9.97
C ARG A 6 -34.12 -29.44 11.22
N ASP A 7 -34.34 -30.19 12.28
CA ASP A 7 -33.44 -30.31 13.41
C ASP A 7 -32.44 -31.43 13.15
N GLY A 8 -31.18 -31.18 13.53
CA GLY A 8 -30.10 -32.16 13.54
C GLY A 8 -28.76 -31.43 13.51
N GLY A 9 -27.85 -31.59 14.45
CA GLY A 9 -27.76 -32.53 15.56
C GLY A 9 -26.30 -32.54 16.02
N LEU A 10 -26.12 -32.27 17.31
CA LEU A 10 -25.08 -32.72 18.24
C LEU A 10 -23.82 -33.38 17.65
N GLY A 11 -22.68 -32.71 17.85
CA GLY A 11 -21.34 -33.29 17.82
C GLY A 11 -20.55 -32.78 19.03
N THR A 12 -20.50 -33.61 20.07
CA THR A 12 -19.83 -33.41 21.36
C THR A 12 -18.31 -33.60 21.28
N SER A 13 -17.61 -33.07 22.30
CA SER A 13 -16.38 -33.60 22.91
C SER A 13 -15.01 -33.10 22.41
N ASN A 14 -14.46 -32.14 23.15
CA ASN A 14 -13.12 -32.20 23.77
C ASN A 14 -13.08 -31.06 24.82
N ARG A 15 -13.29 -31.29 26.12
CA ARG A 15 -12.34 -31.89 27.09
C ARG A 15 -10.90 -31.44 26.84
N ASN A 16 -10.53 -30.32 27.43
CA ASN A 16 -9.25 -30.13 28.12
C ASN A 16 -9.41 -28.96 29.09
N GLU A 17 -9.57 -29.32 30.35
CA GLU A 17 -9.48 -28.45 31.52
C GLU A 17 -8.42 -29.09 32.46
N PRO A 18 -8.04 -28.49 33.60
CA PRO A 18 -6.91 -27.58 33.76
C PRO A 18 -5.84 -28.11 34.73
N ASN A 19 -4.64 -27.53 34.71
CA ASN A 19 -3.65 -27.53 35.80
C ASN A 19 -2.74 -26.32 35.51
N GLY A 20 -2.57 -25.29 36.34
CA GLY A 20 -2.43 -25.29 37.78
C GLY A 20 -0.95 -25.10 38.12
N ILE A 21 -0.60 -23.96 38.74
CA ILE A 21 0.42 -23.75 39.80
C ILE A 21 1.00 -22.32 39.71
N LEU A 22 0.93 -21.68 40.87
CA LEU A 22 1.45 -20.38 41.27
C LEU A 22 2.96 -20.22 41.04
N GLN A 23 3.41 -19.02 40.70
CA GLN A 23 4.59 -18.44 41.34
C GLN A 23 4.55 -16.91 41.32
N ALA A 24 4.28 -16.32 42.48
CA ALA A 24 4.72 -14.98 42.80
C ALA A 24 6.22 -15.04 43.12
N LEU A 25 7.02 -14.12 42.55
CA LEU A 25 8.32 -13.78 43.12
C LEU A 25 8.43 -12.27 43.28
N ALA A 26 8.70 -11.90 44.51
CA ALA A 26 8.96 -10.57 44.98
C ALA A 26 10.28 -9.99 44.44
N GLN A 27 10.31 -8.67 44.36
CA GLN A 27 11.41 -7.75 44.71
C GLN A 27 12.85 -8.21 44.45
N GLY A 28 13.53 -7.50 43.55
CA GLY A 28 14.98 -7.58 43.40
C GLY A 28 15.55 -6.41 42.60
N THR A 29 15.80 -5.31 43.31
CA THR A 29 16.90 -4.35 43.14
C THR A 29 17.75 -4.38 41.87
N SER A 30 17.85 -3.20 41.23
CA SER A 30 19.12 -2.58 40.82
C SER A 30 20.02 -3.35 39.85
N THR A 31 19.94 -3.00 38.56
CA THR A 31 21.14 -2.91 37.72
C THR A 31 21.07 -1.65 36.84
N SER A 32 22.18 -0.91 36.87
CA SER A 32 22.40 0.35 36.18
C SER A 32 22.29 0.24 34.67
N ASN A 33 21.44 1.05 34.05
CA ASN A 33 21.49 1.33 32.62
C ASN A 33 22.62 2.33 32.34
N ALA A 34 23.87 1.86 32.34
CA ALA A 34 24.98 2.62 31.82
C ALA A 34 24.84 2.68 30.29
N ILE A 35 24.51 3.87 29.78
CA ILE A 35 24.53 4.20 28.35
C ILE A 35 26.00 4.16 27.91
N VAL A 36 26.41 3.06 27.30
CA VAL A 36 27.68 2.98 26.56
C VAL A 36 27.44 3.61 25.20
N PRO A 37 28.14 4.69 24.82
CA PRO A 37 28.03 5.26 23.49
C PRO A 37 28.50 4.23 22.47
N TYR A 38 27.58 3.85 21.56
CA TYR A 38 27.87 2.95 20.45
C TYR A 38 28.91 3.61 19.54
N GLN A 39 30.14 3.10 19.59
CA GLN A 39 31.22 3.49 18.69
C GLN A 39 31.09 2.64 17.42
N ALA A 40 30.61 3.26 16.34
CA ALA A 40 30.46 2.61 15.05
C ALA A 40 31.81 2.07 14.54
N PRO A 41 31.84 0.88 13.92
CA PRO A 41 33.07 0.32 13.36
C PRO A 41 33.63 1.28 12.31
N GLN A 42 34.87 1.73 12.54
CA GLN A 42 35.66 2.44 11.54
C GLN A 42 35.97 1.46 10.40
N ASP A 43 35.32 1.68 9.27
CA ASP A 43 35.66 1.04 8.01
C ASP A 43 37.13 1.30 7.69
N ARG A 44 37.90 0.22 7.74
CA ARG A 44 39.27 0.19 7.25
C ARG A 44 39.24 0.33 5.74
N SER A 45 39.83 1.43 5.29
CA SER A 45 40.42 1.66 3.98
C SER A 45 40.71 0.40 3.16
N PHE A 46 39.99 0.24 2.06
CA PHE A 46 40.54 -0.17 0.77
C PHE A 46 40.09 0.92 -0.20
N GLY A 47 41.00 1.76 -0.70
CA GLY A 47 42.02 1.32 -1.65
C GLY A 47 41.49 1.70 -3.03
N GLY A 48 41.96 2.83 -3.54
CA GLY A 48 41.34 3.53 -4.65
C GLY A 48 41.29 2.77 -5.98
N ASN A 49 40.48 3.29 -6.89
CA ASN A 49 40.98 3.42 -8.24
C ASN A 49 40.39 4.66 -8.92
N ASN A 50 41.32 5.41 -9.51
CA ASN A 50 41.14 6.70 -10.13
C ASN A 50 40.14 6.66 -11.29
N GLY A 51 39.50 7.81 -11.48
CA GLY A 51 38.72 8.09 -12.67
C GLY A 51 39.53 7.99 -13.96
N SER A 52 38.81 7.72 -15.04
CA SER A 52 39.27 8.02 -16.39
C SER A 52 38.08 8.43 -17.23
N TYR A 53 37.90 9.74 -17.33
CA TYR A 53 37.14 10.38 -18.39
C TYR A 53 38.07 10.51 -19.61
N ASN A 54 37.77 9.84 -20.71
CA ASN A 54 38.26 10.12 -22.08
C ASN A 54 37.23 9.51 -23.04
N ARG A 55 36.43 10.24 -23.82
CA ARG A 55 36.69 11.27 -24.84
C ARG A 55 37.51 10.74 -26.03
N GLY A 56 36.91 10.83 -27.22
CA GLY A 56 37.55 10.63 -28.53
C GLY A 56 37.42 9.18 -29.02
N GLY A 57 36.67 8.86 -30.08
CA GLY A 57 36.75 9.49 -31.39
C GLY A 57 37.90 8.83 -32.16
N ASN A 58 37.61 7.81 -32.97
CA ASN A 58 38.56 7.36 -33.99
C ASN A 58 37.83 6.76 -35.20
N PHE A 59 37.60 7.61 -36.19
CA PHE A 59 37.54 7.23 -37.60
C PHE A 59 38.98 7.06 -38.09
N ASN A 60 39.35 5.90 -38.65
CA ASN A 60 40.05 5.82 -39.95
C ASN A 60 40.36 4.39 -40.39
N TYR A 61 39.89 4.10 -41.61
CA TYR A 61 40.61 3.48 -42.73
C TYR A 61 41.72 2.45 -42.46
N CYS A 62 41.43 1.20 -42.85
CA CYS A 62 42.31 0.28 -43.61
C CYS A 62 41.41 -0.91 -44.02
N GLY A 63 41.13 -1.18 -45.30
CA GLY A 63 42.14 -1.49 -46.31
C GLY A 63 42.52 -2.97 -46.17
N GLY A 64 41.75 -3.87 -46.79
CA GLY A 64 41.98 -5.30 -46.65
C GLY A 64 41.11 -6.14 -47.58
N TYR A 65 41.58 -6.30 -48.81
CA TYR A 65 41.13 -7.35 -49.73
C TYR A 65 41.24 -8.71 -49.02
N SER A 66 40.10 -9.39 -48.85
CA SER A 66 40.10 -10.82 -48.60
C SER A 66 38.90 -11.43 -49.31
N ASP A 67 39.16 -11.76 -50.57
CA ASP A 67 38.44 -12.75 -51.35
C ASP A 67 38.60 -14.10 -50.63
N GLY A 68 37.49 -14.67 -50.17
CA GLY A 68 37.55 -15.84 -49.29
C GLY A 68 36.24 -16.12 -48.56
N GLN A 69 35.30 -16.74 -49.28
CA GLN A 69 34.40 -17.77 -48.73
C GLN A 69 33.88 -17.52 -47.30
N ARG A 70 33.10 -16.44 -47.11
CA ARG A 70 32.29 -16.29 -45.90
C ARG A 70 31.00 -17.07 -46.09
N TYR A 71 31.04 -18.36 -45.71
CA TYR A 71 29.83 -19.03 -45.24
C TYR A 71 29.14 -18.07 -44.26
N SER A 72 27.89 -17.73 -44.55
CA SER A 72 26.98 -17.11 -43.60
C SER A 72 27.00 -17.94 -42.33
N ARG A 73 27.83 -17.53 -41.35
CA ARG A 73 27.77 -18.08 -40.01
C ARG A 73 26.32 -17.91 -39.59
N PRO A 74 25.57 -18.99 -39.35
CA PRO A 74 24.25 -18.86 -38.78
C PRO A 74 24.46 -18.10 -37.49
N TRP A 75 23.70 -17.03 -37.31
CA TRP A 75 23.53 -16.40 -36.02
C TRP A 75 22.86 -17.44 -35.13
N SER A 76 23.65 -18.38 -34.61
CA SER A 76 23.25 -19.31 -33.56
C SER A 76 23.19 -18.51 -32.26
N GLY A 77 22.30 -17.53 -32.22
CA GLY A 77 21.83 -16.82 -31.04
C GLY A 77 20.89 -17.72 -30.24
N GLY A 78 21.40 -18.88 -29.82
CA GLY A 78 20.58 -19.91 -29.18
C GLY A 78 20.70 -19.97 -27.66
N TYR A 79 21.83 -19.56 -27.08
CA TYR A 79 22.10 -19.86 -25.67
C TYR A 79 22.82 -18.78 -24.86
N ARG A 80 23.61 -17.87 -25.48
CA ARG A 80 24.32 -16.82 -24.71
C ARG A 80 23.49 -15.59 -24.36
N ASP A 81 22.36 -15.36 -25.03
CA ASP A 81 21.48 -14.22 -24.68
C ASP A 81 20.66 -14.48 -23.41
N ARG A 82 20.23 -15.72 -23.16
CA ARG A 82 19.55 -16.09 -21.90
C ARG A 82 20.37 -15.78 -20.64
N GLU A 83 21.68 -15.99 -20.67
CA GLU A 83 22.54 -15.68 -19.51
C GLU A 83 22.71 -14.16 -19.32
N ARG A 84 22.69 -13.38 -20.39
CA ARG A 84 22.73 -11.91 -20.30
C ARG A 84 21.42 -11.36 -19.76
N ASP A 85 20.30 -11.90 -20.20
CA ASP A 85 18.97 -11.50 -19.73
C ASP A 85 18.81 -11.81 -18.23
N ASN A 86 19.21 -13.00 -17.77
CA ASN A 86 19.19 -13.35 -16.34
C ASN A 86 20.09 -12.43 -15.49
N LYS A 87 21.23 -12.01 -16.02
CA LYS A 87 22.13 -11.08 -15.31
C LYS A 87 21.54 -9.67 -15.24
N LEU A 88 20.87 -9.22 -16.30
CA LEU A 88 20.18 -7.94 -16.30
C LEU A 88 19.02 -7.95 -15.32
N ASP A 89 18.17 -8.98 -15.34
CA ASP A 89 17.08 -9.15 -14.39
C ASP A 89 17.57 -9.20 -12.94
N GLY A 90 18.68 -9.91 -12.67
CA GLY A 90 19.31 -9.91 -11.35
C GLY A 90 19.80 -8.53 -10.89
N MET A 91 20.37 -7.72 -11.80
CA MET A 91 20.76 -6.35 -11.47
C MET A 91 19.57 -5.43 -11.24
N TYR A 92 18.50 -5.56 -12.04
CA TYR A 92 17.26 -4.79 -11.83
C TYR A 92 16.56 -5.19 -10.53
N GLY A 93 16.58 -6.47 -10.16
CA GLY A 93 16.08 -6.96 -8.87
C GLY A 93 16.76 -6.29 -7.69
N LEU A 94 18.10 -6.29 -7.66
CA LEU A 94 18.88 -5.64 -6.58
C LEU A 94 18.65 -4.12 -6.49
N LEU A 95 18.55 -3.43 -7.63
CA LEU A 95 18.24 -1.99 -7.67
C LEU A 95 16.82 -1.70 -7.15
N SER A 96 15.86 -2.56 -7.48
CA SER A 96 14.46 -2.44 -7.04
C SER A 96 14.35 -2.71 -5.55
N GLU A 97 14.99 -3.76 -5.05
CA GLU A 97 15.05 -4.10 -3.62
C GLU A 97 15.69 -2.97 -2.79
N GLN A 98 16.79 -2.38 -3.28
CA GLN A 98 17.42 -1.23 -2.61
C GLN A 98 16.53 0.02 -2.61
N MET A 99 15.73 0.23 -3.66
CA MET A 99 14.79 1.34 -3.72
C MET A 99 13.65 1.12 -2.72
N GLU A 100 13.10 -0.10 -2.69
CA GLU A 100 12.03 -0.51 -1.79
C GLU A 100 12.47 -0.40 -0.32
N GLU A 101 13.68 -0.86 0.02
CA GLU A 101 14.23 -0.76 1.38
C GLU A 101 14.35 0.72 1.84
N ARG A 102 14.75 1.62 0.94
CA ARG A 102 14.80 3.07 1.24
C ARG A 102 13.41 3.66 1.42
N GLU A 103 12.43 3.17 0.69
CA GLU A 103 11.06 3.63 0.82
C GLU A 103 10.40 3.10 2.10
N GLN A 104 10.61 1.83 2.44
CA GLN A 104 10.16 1.24 3.70
C GLN A 104 10.76 1.99 4.89
N LYS A 105 12.07 2.27 4.89
CA LYS A 105 12.70 3.11 5.92
C LYS A 105 12.07 4.50 6.04
N LYS A 106 11.66 5.11 4.93
CA LYS A 106 10.93 6.39 4.96
C LYS A 106 9.55 6.23 5.58
N LYS A 107 8.78 5.21 5.19
CA LYS A 107 7.43 4.92 5.71
C LYS A 107 7.48 4.63 7.22
N GLU A 108 8.39 3.77 7.67
CA GLU A 108 8.59 3.46 9.09
C GLU A 108 9.03 4.69 9.89
N SER A 109 9.95 5.50 9.35
CA SER A 109 10.37 6.74 10.03
C SER A 109 9.23 7.76 10.17
N ALA A 110 8.31 7.81 9.21
CA ALA A 110 7.13 8.67 9.26
C ALA A 110 6.10 8.13 10.27
N GLN A 111 5.85 6.82 10.28
CA GLN A 111 4.97 6.17 11.26
C GLN A 111 5.50 6.35 12.69
N LEU A 112 6.80 6.19 12.90
CA LEU A 112 7.42 6.36 14.22
C LEU A 112 7.31 7.80 14.72
N LYS A 113 7.41 8.80 13.83
CA LYS A 113 7.17 10.21 14.16
C LYS A 113 5.72 10.47 14.55
N LEU A 114 4.76 9.90 13.82
CA LEU A 114 3.33 10.02 14.15
C LEU A 114 3.02 9.41 15.52
N LEU A 115 3.52 8.20 15.81
CA LEU A 115 3.34 7.57 17.11
C LEU A 115 4.00 8.35 18.25
N ALA A 116 5.16 8.96 17.99
CA ALA A 116 5.82 9.82 18.98
C ALA A 116 5.04 11.10 19.26
N GLU A 117 4.43 11.72 18.24
CA GLU A 117 3.57 12.90 18.40
C GLU A 117 2.26 12.56 19.11
N GLU A 118 1.63 11.44 18.79
CA GLU A 118 0.41 10.96 19.45
C GLU A 118 0.65 10.65 20.94
N LYS A 119 1.77 9.99 21.28
CA LYS A 119 2.16 9.76 22.68
C LYS A 119 2.35 11.07 23.44
N LYS A 120 2.99 12.07 22.82
CA LYS A 120 3.14 13.40 23.44
C LYS A 120 1.79 14.09 23.64
N ARG A 121 0.87 13.96 22.70
CA ARG A 121 -0.48 14.52 22.82
C ARG A 121 -1.27 13.87 23.96
N LEU A 122 -1.21 12.54 24.11
CA LEU A 122 -1.85 11.82 25.20
C LEU A 122 -1.26 12.19 26.57
N GLN A 123 0.06 12.33 26.65
CA GLN A 123 0.73 12.75 27.88
C GLN A 123 0.32 14.18 28.30
N ALA A 124 0.26 15.12 27.36
CA ALA A 124 -0.20 16.47 27.63
C ALA A 124 -1.68 16.52 28.07
N GLU A 125 -2.53 15.62 27.53
CA GLU A 125 -3.92 15.51 27.96
C GLU A 125 -4.05 14.94 29.38
N GLU A 126 -3.23 13.94 29.73
CA GLU A 126 -3.20 13.37 31.08
C GLU A 126 -2.72 14.37 32.13
N GLU A 127 -1.65 15.13 31.84
CA GLU A 127 -1.16 16.20 32.70
C GLU A 127 -2.23 17.29 32.92
N LYS A 128 -2.97 17.65 31.87
CA LYS A 128 -4.08 18.60 31.97
C LYS A 128 -5.22 18.09 32.87
N LYS A 129 -5.53 16.79 32.83
CA LYS A 129 -6.53 16.18 33.72
C LYS A 129 -6.07 16.19 35.17
N GLN A 130 -4.81 15.85 35.43
CA GLN A 130 -4.25 15.92 36.78
C GLN A 130 -4.26 17.35 37.33
N GLN A 131 -3.96 18.34 36.49
CA GLN A 131 -4.03 19.74 36.89
C GLN A 131 -5.45 20.18 37.24
N ALA A 132 -6.45 19.79 36.44
CA ALA A 132 -7.85 20.09 36.71
C ALA A 132 -8.35 19.46 38.02
N ILE A 133 -7.91 18.23 38.35
CA ILE A 133 -8.24 17.58 39.63
C ILE A 133 -7.64 18.36 40.81
N LYS A 134 -6.36 18.73 40.72
CA LYS A 134 -5.69 19.53 41.76
C LYS A 134 -6.36 20.89 41.95
N GLU A 135 -6.76 21.55 40.86
CA GLU A 135 -7.47 22.82 40.93
C GLU A 135 -8.85 22.66 41.60
N ARG A 136 -9.58 21.59 41.26
CA ARG A 136 -10.87 21.27 41.91
C ARG A 136 -10.69 21.02 43.41
N GLU A 137 -9.72 20.22 43.81
CA GLU A 137 -9.42 19.95 45.23
C GLU A 137 -9.05 21.24 45.98
N GLN A 138 -8.27 22.13 45.37
CA GLN A 138 -7.98 23.45 45.94
C GLN A 138 -9.23 24.32 46.09
N GLN A 139 -10.14 24.30 45.11
CA GLN A 139 -11.41 25.02 45.20
C GLN A 139 -12.30 24.47 46.31
N GLU A 140 -12.40 23.15 46.44
CA GLU A 140 -13.15 22.48 47.51
C GLU A 140 -12.56 22.85 48.90
N GLY A 141 -11.23 22.84 49.03
CA GLY A 141 -10.56 23.29 50.24
C GLY A 141 -10.80 24.77 50.59
N LYS A 142 -10.79 25.66 49.58
CA LYS A 142 -11.13 27.09 49.77
C LYS A 142 -12.58 27.27 50.19
N LEU A 143 -13.51 26.57 49.53
CA LEU A 143 -14.93 26.61 49.86
C LEU A 143 -15.17 26.10 51.29
N GLY A 144 -14.52 25.01 51.68
CA GLY A 144 -14.58 24.48 53.04
C GLY A 144 -14.14 25.50 54.10
N LYS A 145 -13.07 26.26 53.84
CA LYS A 145 -12.63 27.36 54.73
C LYS A 145 -13.65 28.50 54.81
N ILE A 146 -14.23 28.90 53.68
CA ILE A 146 -15.26 29.95 53.63
C ILE A 146 -16.51 29.50 54.39
N VAL A 147 -16.98 28.28 54.17
CA VAL A 147 -18.15 27.74 54.88
C VAL A 147 -17.88 27.71 56.38
N ARG A 148 -16.74 27.19 56.83
CA ARG A 148 -16.38 27.17 58.27
C ARG A 148 -16.34 28.57 58.88
N THR A 149 -15.65 29.52 58.25
CA THR A 149 -15.58 30.91 58.73
C THR A 149 -16.95 31.59 58.75
N SER A 150 -17.80 31.32 57.76
CA SER A 150 -19.18 31.84 57.73
C SER A 150 -20.05 31.25 58.84
N VAL A 151 -19.94 29.93 59.08
CA VAL A 151 -20.66 29.26 60.17
C VAL A 151 -20.20 29.79 61.52
N GLN A 152 -18.88 29.97 61.71
CA GLN A 152 -18.31 30.58 62.90
C GLN A 152 -18.90 31.98 63.13
N ALA A 153 -18.89 32.85 62.12
CA ALA A 153 -19.42 34.21 62.22
C ALA A 153 -20.93 34.23 62.56
N VAL A 154 -21.73 33.34 61.96
CA VAL A 154 -23.17 33.22 62.25
C VAL A 154 -23.40 32.77 63.70
N CYS A 155 -22.64 31.79 64.19
CA CYS A 155 -22.70 31.32 65.57
C CYS A 155 -22.28 32.41 66.56
N GLU A 156 -21.21 33.15 66.27
CA GLU A 156 -20.76 34.29 67.09
C GLU A 156 -21.81 35.39 67.19
N ALA A 157 -22.44 35.74 66.07
CA ALA A 157 -23.49 36.75 66.01
C ALA A 157 -24.75 36.33 66.79
N ALA A 158 -25.16 35.06 66.67
CA ALA A 158 -26.35 34.55 67.34
C ALA A 158 -26.17 34.41 68.88
N LEU A 159 -24.97 34.03 69.33
CA LEU A 159 -24.69 33.80 70.75
C LEU A 159 -24.15 35.03 71.48
N GLY A 160 -23.72 36.07 70.75
CA GLY A 160 -23.15 37.29 71.32
C GLY A 160 -21.83 37.07 72.07
N ARG A 161 -21.16 35.93 71.86
CA ARG A 161 -19.85 35.56 72.43
C ARG A 161 -19.00 34.90 71.34
N LYS A 162 -17.68 35.06 71.41
CA LYS A 162 -16.75 34.43 70.46
C LYS A 162 -16.84 32.90 70.56
N VAL A 163 -17.08 32.24 69.44
CA VAL A 163 -17.18 30.78 69.31
C VAL A 163 -15.90 30.34 68.63
N HIS A 164 -14.99 29.77 69.41
CA HIS A 164 -13.78 29.16 68.87
C HIS A 164 -14.14 27.77 68.36
N ILE A 165 -14.31 27.63 67.04
CA ILE A 165 -14.36 26.31 66.40
C ILE A 165 -12.90 25.92 66.16
N PRO A 166 -12.32 24.96 66.91
CA PRO A 166 -10.92 24.58 66.74
C PRO A 166 -10.69 24.04 65.33
N GLU A 167 -9.62 24.49 64.67
CA GLU A 167 -9.24 24.00 63.33
C GLU A 167 -8.81 22.52 63.33
N ASP A 168 -8.56 21.94 64.52
CA ASP A 168 -8.10 20.55 64.74
C ASP A 168 -9.25 19.54 65.01
N GLU A 169 -10.49 19.81 64.58
CA GLU A 169 -11.58 18.84 64.68
C GLU A 169 -11.28 17.54 63.91
N ASP A 170 -10.38 17.56 62.93
CA ASP A 170 -9.91 16.35 62.24
C ASP A 170 -9.28 15.33 63.22
N TYR A 171 -8.69 15.79 64.33
CA TYR A 171 -8.09 14.92 65.34
C TYR A 171 -9.14 14.34 66.31
N GLU A 172 -10.16 15.11 66.67
CA GLU A 172 -11.27 14.64 67.51
C GLU A 172 -12.21 13.72 66.74
N ILE A 173 -12.48 14.01 65.47
CA ILE A 173 -13.19 13.11 64.55
C ILE A 173 -12.41 11.78 64.45
N SER A 174 -11.09 11.84 64.35
CA SER A 174 -10.23 10.64 64.34
C SER A 174 -10.29 9.86 65.68
N ARG A 175 -10.40 10.55 66.82
CA ARG A 175 -10.48 9.94 68.15
C ARG A 175 -11.85 9.31 68.43
N LEU A 176 -12.94 10.03 68.13
CA LEU A 176 -14.30 9.54 68.27
C LEU A 176 -14.56 8.36 67.33
N GLY A 177 -13.96 8.38 66.13
CA GLY A 177 -13.95 7.23 65.22
C GLY A 177 -13.37 5.97 65.87
N LYS A 178 -12.32 6.09 66.68
CA LYS A 178 -11.73 4.95 67.41
C LYS A 178 -12.59 4.47 68.58
N GLU A 179 -13.13 5.37 69.39
CA GLU A 179 -13.98 5.00 70.55
C GLU A 179 -15.28 4.29 70.13
N LEU A 180 -15.87 4.68 68.99
CA LEU A 180 -17.04 4.00 68.43
C LEU A 180 -16.70 2.58 67.98
N GLU A 181 -15.52 2.35 67.42
CA GLU A 181 -15.05 1.01 67.03
C GLU A 181 -14.84 0.11 68.26
N ASP A 182 -14.31 0.66 69.36
CA ASP A 182 -14.11 -0.06 70.63
C ASP A 182 -15.44 -0.41 71.34
N LEU A 183 -16.44 0.47 71.29
CA LEU A 183 -17.76 0.18 71.84
C LEU A 183 -18.51 -0.88 71.01
N ARG A 184 -18.29 -0.87 69.69
CA ARG A 184 -18.87 -1.86 68.77
C ARG A 184 -18.35 -3.27 69.04
N THR A 185 -17.07 -3.42 69.33
CA THR A 185 -16.47 -4.72 69.68
C THR A 185 -16.94 -5.23 71.05
N LYS A 186 -17.15 -4.36 72.03
CA LYS A 186 -17.71 -4.74 73.35
C LYS A 186 -19.19 -5.14 73.28
N SER A 187 -19.97 -4.54 72.40
CA SER A 187 -21.39 -4.86 72.22
C SER A 187 -21.62 -6.25 71.59
N SER A 188 -20.64 -6.82 70.87
CA SER A 188 -20.82 -8.10 70.18
C SER A 188 -20.72 -9.34 71.08
N GLU A 189 -20.22 -9.24 72.31
CA GLU A 189 -20.03 -10.40 73.20
C GLU A 189 -21.26 -10.76 74.05
N ALA A 190 -22.26 -9.88 74.17
CA ALA A 190 -23.31 -10.01 75.18
C ALA A 190 -24.69 -10.53 74.69
N SER A 191 -24.86 -10.92 73.42
CA SER A 191 -26.20 -11.19 72.87
C SER A 191 -26.33 -12.62 72.29
N SER A 192 -26.88 -13.53 73.09
CA SER A 192 -27.29 -14.88 72.66
C SER A 192 -28.66 -14.92 71.97
N SER A 193 -29.35 -13.78 71.77
CA SER A 193 -30.44 -13.64 70.79
C SER A 193 -29.92 -13.46 69.35
N SER A 194 -28.59 -13.46 69.13
CA SER A 194 -28.01 -13.11 67.84
C SER A 194 -28.39 -14.06 66.72
N ARG A 195 -28.80 -15.31 66.98
CA ARG A 195 -28.90 -16.30 65.89
C ARG A 195 -29.99 -15.99 64.85
N GLU A 196 -31.10 -15.40 65.27
CA GLU A 196 -32.16 -14.92 64.37
C GLU A 196 -31.78 -13.58 63.72
N ASP A 197 -31.20 -12.68 64.50
CA ASP A 197 -30.68 -11.40 63.99
C ASP A 197 -29.52 -11.59 62.99
N ASP A 198 -28.70 -12.63 63.17
CA ASP A 198 -27.62 -13.05 62.30
C ASP A 198 -28.18 -13.59 60.99
N SER A 199 -29.25 -14.38 61.05
CA SER A 199 -29.93 -14.87 59.84
C SER A 199 -30.57 -13.72 59.05
N ARG A 200 -31.17 -12.75 59.75
CA ARG A 200 -31.72 -11.52 59.16
C ARG A 200 -30.62 -10.61 58.60
N LEU A 201 -29.49 -10.45 59.30
CA LEU A 201 -28.32 -9.72 58.85
C LEU A 201 -27.69 -10.38 57.62
N GLU A 202 -27.62 -11.71 57.59
CA GLU A 202 -27.12 -12.47 56.44
C GLU A 202 -28.03 -12.28 55.22
N ALA A 203 -29.35 -12.27 55.41
CA ALA A 203 -30.32 -11.96 54.37
C ALA A 203 -30.14 -10.53 53.84
N LEU A 204 -29.99 -9.54 54.73
CA LEU A 204 -29.75 -8.15 54.35
C LEU A 204 -28.40 -7.95 53.65
N ARG A 205 -27.35 -8.71 54.04
CA ARG A 205 -26.06 -8.70 53.34
C ARG A 205 -26.21 -9.24 51.92
N LYS A 206 -26.91 -10.36 51.75
CA LYS A 206 -27.18 -10.94 50.42
C LYS A 206 -28.03 -10.02 49.55
N GLU A 207 -29.04 -9.37 50.12
CA GLU A 207 -29.87 -8.39 49.42
C GLU A 207 -29.04 -7.16 48.98
N LYS A 208 -28.20 -6.61 49.88
CA LYS A 208 -27.30 -5.51 49.57
C LYS A 208 -26.31 -5.88 48.46
N GLU A 209 -25.75 -7.09 48.50
CA GLU A 209 -24.84 -7.59 47.47
C GLU A 209 -25.57 -7.74 46.12
N ALA A 210 -26.79 -8.27 46.12
CA ALA A 210 -27.62 -8.38 44.92
C ALA A 210 -27.95 -7.00 44.32
N LEU A 211 -28.29 -6.01 45.15
CA LEU A 211 -28.54 -4.63 44.70
C LEU A 211 -27.30 -3.97 44.10
N LEU A 212 -26.12 -4.16 44.72
CA LEU A 212 -24.85 -3.67 44.17
C LEU A 212 -24.53 -4.34 42.82
N LYS A 213 -24.79 -5.65 42.71
CA LYS A 213 -24.58 -6.39 41.46
C LYS A 213 -25.52 -5.91 40.36
N MET A 214 -26.81 -5.68 40.65
CA MET A 214 -27.75 -5.09 39.69
C MET A 214 -27.32 -3.69 39.25
N ARG A 215 -26.89 -2.85 40.18
CA ARG A 215 -26.40 -1.50 39.85
C ARG A 215 -25.20 -1.54 38.89
N ASN A 216 -24.25 -2.45 39.14
CA ASN A 216 -23.10 -2.62 38.26
C ASN A 216 -23.55 -3.11 36.87
N GLN A 217 -24.49 -4.06 36.80
CA GLN A 217 -25.06 -4.52 35.54
C GLN A 217 -25.77 -3.39 34.77
N GLU A 218 -26.52 -2.53 35.44
CA GLU A 218 -27.18 -1.39 34.81
C GLU A 218 -26.16 -0.41 34.20
N THR A 219 -25.06 -0.13 34.91
CA THR A 219 -23.98 0.72 34.35
C THR A 219 -23.27 0.08 33.17
N GLU A 220 -23.10 -1.24 33.18
CA GLU A 220 -22.53 -2.00 32.07
C GLU A 220 -23.48 -1.99 30.86
N GLU A 221 -24.79 -2.17 31.09
CA GLU A 221 -25.80 -2.10 30.04
C GLU A 221 -25.86 -0.69 29.41
N GLU A 222 -25.78 0.38 30.22
CA GLU A 222 -25.76 1.74 29.70
C GLU A 222 -24.50 2.00 28.86
N ARG A 223 -23.34 1.48 29.28
CA ARG A 223 -22.10 1.52 28.50
C ARG A 223 -22.25 0.78 27.17
N LEU A 224 -22.81 -0.43 27.19
CA LEU A 224 -23.04 -1.22 25.97
C LEU A 224 -24.04 -0.53 25.03
N ARG A 225 -25.11 0.08 25.56
CA ARG A 225 -26.04 0.88 24.75
C ARG A 225 -25.35 2.06 24.06
N LYS A 226 -24.45 2.76 24.77
CA LYS A 226 -23.62 3.83 24.18
C LYS A 226 -22.67 3.30 23.11
N GLU A 227 -22.02 2.17 23.35
CA GLU A 227 -21.13 1.52 22.38
C GLU A 227 -21.89 1.07 21.12
N ILE A 228 -23.07 0.45 21.27
CA ILE A 228 -23.93 0.08 20.14
C ILE A 228 -24.38 1.32 19.36
N ALA A 229 -24.79 2.40 20.04
CA ALA A 229 -25.16 3.65 19.38
C ALA A 229 -23.96 4.24 18.61
N GLN A 230 -22.76 4.20 19.19
CA GLN A 230 -21.53 4.65 18.55
C GLN A 230 -21.18 3.78 17.32
N LEU A 231 -21.23 2.45 17.45
CA LEU A 231 -21.00 1.52 16.35
C LEU A 231 -22.04 1.69 15.24
N ARG A 232 -23.31 1.92 15.59
CA ARG A 232 -24.37 2.25 14.61
C ARG A 232 -24.14 3.60 13.94
N SER A 233 -23.63 4.60 14.64
CA SER A 233 -23.27 5.88 14.03
C SER A 233 -22.06 5.77 13.10
N ARG A 234 -21.09 4.91 13.46
CA ARG A 234 -19.90 4.62 12.66
C ARG A 234 -20.22 3.76 11.42
N ASN A 235 -21.13 2.81 11.59
CA ASN A 235 -21.65 1.94 10.53
C ASN A 235 -22.98 2.47 9.97
N GLY A 236 -23.26 3.76 10.15
CA GLY A 236 -24.51 4.35 9.71
C GLY A 236 -24.71 4.07 8.21
N PRO A 237 -25.93 3.71 7.79
CA PRO A 237 -26.24 3.38 6.40
C PRO A 237 -26.04 4.56 5.42
N ASP A 238 -25.74 5.75 5.93
CA ASP A 238 -25.74 7.02 5.20
C ASP A 238 -24.36 7.58 4.86
N LYS A 239 -23.28 6.78 4.99
CA LYS A 239 -22.15 6.99 4.08
C LYS A 239 -22.48 6.22 2.81
N PRO A 240 -23.12 6.83 1.79
CA PRO A 240 -23.25 6.19 0.52
C PRO A 240 -21.83 5.77 0.12
N ASN A 241 -21.69 4.52 -0.27
CA ASN A 241 -20.44 3.95 -0.75
C ASN A 241 -20.10 4.61 -2.11
N ASN A 242 -20.02 5.94 -2.19
CA ASN A 242 -19.66 6.70 -3.39
C ASN A 242 -18.34 6.18 -3.94
N LEU A 243 -17.42 5.76 -3.06
CA LEU A 243 -16.17 5.11 -3.47
C LEU A 243 -16.39 3.79 -4.22
N LYS A 244 -17.35 2.97 -3.81
CA LYS A 244 -17.67 1.72 -4.52
C LYS A 244 -18.42 2.00 -5.83
N GLU A 245 -19.27 3.02 -5.86
CA GLU A 245 -19.94 3.43 -7.09
C GLU A 245 -18.95 3.98 -8.12
N ASP A 246 -18.02 4.83 -7.69
CA ASP A 246 -16.92 5.35 -8.51
C ASP A 246 -16.01 4.21 -9.00
N GLU A 247 -15.69 3.24 -8.13
CA GLU A 247 -14.93 2.05 -8.50
C GLU A 247 -15.67 1.19 -9.52
N ILE A 248 -16.97 0.98 -9.35
CA ILE A 248 -17.82 0.26 -10.31
C ILE A 248 -17.84 0.99 -11.66
N LEU A 249 -17.98 2.32 -11.67
CA LEU A 249 -17.96 3.11 -12.90
C LEU A 249 -16.60 3.04 -13.59
N ALA A 250 -15.50 3.10 -12.83
CA ALA A 250 -14.15 2.95 -13.35
C ALA A 250 -13.93 1.57 -14.00
N LEU A 251 -14.37 0.49 -13.34
CA LEU A 251 -14.30 -0.87 -13.88
C LEU A 251 -15.18 -1.05 -15.12
N GLN A 252 -16.37 -0.44 -15.15
CA GLN A 252 -17.22 -0.45 -16.34
C GLN A 252 -16.57 0.25 -17.53
N LEU A 253 -15.89 1.38 -17.30
CA LEU A 253 -15.16 2.10 -18.35
C LEU A 253 -14.00 1.25 -18.90
N GLN A 254 -13.21 0.63 -18.02
CA GLN A 254 -12.10 -0.26 -18.41
C GLN A 254 -12.59 -1.48 -19.20
N ASN A 255 -13.74 -2.06 -18.83
CA ASN A 255 -14.34 -3.15 -19.60
C ASN A 255 -14.78 -2.70 -21.01
N LYS A 256 -15.32 -1.48 -21.15
CA LYS A 256 -15.66 -0.92 -22.46
C LYS A 256 -14.42 -0.72 -23.34
N GLU A 257 -13.34 -0.17 -22.78
CA GLU A 257 -12.06 0.00 -23.49
C GLU A 257 -11.47 -1.36 -23.91
N SER A 258 -11.47 -2.34 -23.00
CA SER A 258 -10.98 -3.69 -23.29
C SER A 258 -11.77 -4.38 -24.40
N ASN A 259 -13.09 -4.20 -24.42
CA ASN A 259 -13.94 -4.73 -25.49
C ASN A 259 -13.65 -4.04 -26.83
N ALA A 260 -13.43 -2.72 -26.85
CA ALA A 260 -13.03 -2.02 -28.07
C ALA A 260 -11.71 -2.58 -28.62
N PHE A 261 -10.70 -2.83 -27.77
CA PHE A 261 -9.46 -3.48 -28.21
C PHE A 261 -9.66 -4.87 -28.81
N ARG A 262 -10.52 -5.71 -28.20
CA ARG A 262 -10.87 -7.02 -28.76
C ARG A 262 -11.46 -6.91 -30.16
N THR A 263 -12.41 -6.00 -30.37
CA THR A 263 -13.02 -5.81 -31.70
C THR A 263 -12.03 -5.35 -32.76
N VAL A 264 -11.08 -4.47 -32.41
CA VAL A 264 -10.03 -4.03 -33.34
C VAL A 264 -9.06 -5.17 -33.66
N LEU A 265 -8.69 -5.96 -32.66
CA LEU A 265 -7.83 -7.14 -32.84
C LEU A 265 -8.49 -8.20 -33.72
N GLU A 266 -9.77 -8.49 -33.51
CA GLU A 266 -10.55 -9.39 -34.35
C GLU A 266 -10.61 -8.91 -35.80
N GLY A 267 -10.83 -7.61 -36.01
CA GLY A 267 -10.80 -6.99 -37.35
C GLY A 267 -9.45 -7.15 -38.06
N LYS A 268 -8.34 -6.84 -37.38
CA LYS A 268 -6.98 -7.02 -37.93
C LYS A 268 -6.66 -8.49 -38.20
N ASN A 269 -7.14 -9.40 -37.37
CA ASN A 269 -6.94 -10.83 -37.59
C ASN A 269 -7.70 -11.34 -38.83
N ALA A 270 -8.91 -10.83 -39.07
CA ALA A 270 -9.66 -11.09 -40.29
C ALA A 270 -8.94 -10.54 -41.53
N GLU A 271 -8.41 -9.31 -41.47
CA GLU A 271 -7.62 -8.71 -42.54
C GLU A 271 -6.34 -9.51 -42.82
N ALA A 272 -5.60 -9.91 -41.78
CA ALA A 272 -4.42 -10.75 -41.92
C ALA A 272 -4.75 -12.11 -42.57
N SER A 273 -5.90 -12.70 -42.25
CA SER A 273 -6.37 -13.95 -42.86
C SER A 273 -6.70 -13.77 -44.35
N ALA A 274 -7.32 -12.64 -44.72
CA ALA A 274 -7.60 -12.29 -46.11
C ALA A 274 -6.31 -12.03 -46.92
N LEU A 275 -5.36 -11.28 -46.36
CA LEU A 275 -4.06 -11.06 -47.00
C LEU A 275 -3.30 -12.37 -47.16
N GLN A 276 -3.38 -13.30 -46.20
CA GLN A 276 -2.75 -14.62 -46.34
C GLN A 276 -3.34 -15.44 -47.49
N SER A 277 -4.67 -15.42 -47.69
CA SER A 277 -5.30 -16.15 -48.79
C SER A 277 -4.97 -15.52 -50.15
N GLU A 278 -4.96 -14.19 -50.25
CA GLU A 278 -4.53 -13.47 -51.45
C GLU A 278 -3.06 -13.75 -51.78
N ASN A 279 -2.16 -13.75 -50.79
CA ASN A 279 -0.75 -14.06 -50.99
C ASN A 279 -0.55 -15.50 -51.47
N LYS A 280 -1.38 -16.45 -50.99
CA LYS A 280 -1.40 -17.83 -51.51
C LYS A 280 -1.85 -17.87 -52.97
N HIS A 281 -2.86 -17.07 -53.34
CA HIS A 281 -3.34 -16.96 -54.72
C HIS A 281 -2.26 -16.40 -55.65
N LEU A 282 -1.64 -15.28 -55.30
CA LEU A 282 -0.57 -14.66 -56.09
C LEU A 282 0.62 -15.59 -56.30
N LYS A 283 1.01 -16.38 -55.28
CA LYS A 283 2.06 -17.39 -55.41
C LYS A 283 1.71 -18.47 -56.41
N LYS A 284 0.43 -18.87 -56.48
CA LYS A 284 -0.07 -19.82 -57.47
C LYS A 284 0.01 -19.22 -58.87
N ASP A 285 -0.55 -18.03 -59.08
CA ASP A 285 -0.53 -17.33 -60.38
C ASP A 285 0.91 -17.11 -60.89
N PHE A 286 1.82 -16.73 -59.99
CA PHE A 286 3.23 -16.55 -60.35
C PHE A 286 3.90 -17.87 -60.75
N SER A 287 3.52 -18.99 -60.12
CA SER A 287 4.01 -20.31 -60.48
C SER A 287 3.49 -20.74 -61.85
N GLU A 288 2.20 -20.53 -62.11
CA GLU A 288 1.57 -20.79 -63.42
C GLU A 288 2.22 -19.96 -64.53
N LEU A 289 2.42 -18.65 -64.31
CA LEU A 289 3.09 -17.78 -65.27
C LEU A 289 4.54 -18.22 -65.52
N ARG A 290 5.25 -18.66 -64.48
CA ARG A 290 6.60 -19.20 -64.62
C ARG A 290 6.60 -20.46 -65.50
N ASP A 291 5.64 -21.34 -65.32
CA ASP A 291 5.48 -22.56 -66.10
C ASP A 291 5.12 -22.26 -67.56
N GLU A 292 4.25 -21.27 -67.81
CA GLU A 292 3.93 -20.77 -69.15
C GLU A 292 5.16 -20.20 -69.87
N VAL A 293 5.96 -19.38 -69.18
CA VAL A 293 7.20 -18.82 -69.73
C VAL A 293 8.20 -19.94 -70.08
N LEU A 294 8.31 -20.97 -69.24
CA LEU A 294 9.13 -22.15 -69.53
C LEU A 294 8.61 -22.92 -70.76
N ALA A 295 7.30 -23.12 -70.85
CA ALA A 295 6.67 -23.79 -71.99
C ALA A 295 6.87 -23.03 -73.31
N LEU A 296 6.77 -21.68 -73.29
CA LEU A 296 7.03 -20.84 -74.46
C LEU A 296 8.51 -20.84 -74.87
N ARG A 297 9.43 -20.89 -73.91
CA ARG A 297 10.87 -20.98 -74.17
C ARG A 297 11.24 -22.29 -74.89
N GLY A 298 10.54 -23.38 -74.60
CA GLY A 298 10.73 -24.67 -75.28
C GLY A 298 10.24 -24.71 -76.73
N LYS A 299 9.38 -23.77 -77.16
CA LYS A 299 8.81 -23.71 -78.52
C LYS A 299 9.51 -22.73 -79.46
N ARG A 300 10.44 -21.91 -78.97
CA ARG A 300 11.32 -21.12 -79.84
C ARG A 300 12.39 -22.07 -80.37
N ASP A 301 12.15 -22.69 -81.52
CA ASP A 301 13.22 -23.31 -82.30
C ASP A 301 14.34 -22.28 -82.45
N ALA A 302 15.49 -22.59 -81.85
CA ALA A 302 16.68 -21.74 -81.87
C ALA A 302 17.30 -21.58 -83.28
N GLY A 303 16.61 -22.04 -84.33
CA GLY A 303 17.12 -22.14 -85.70
C GLY A 303 16.58 -21.11 -86.71
N ALA A 304 15.70 -20.17 -86.34
CA ALA A 304 15.04 -19.29 -87.32
C ALA A 304 15.21 -17.77 -87.12
N VAL A 305 16.07 -17.31 -86.19
CA VAL A 305 16.28 -15.87 -85.91
C VAL A 305 17.72 -15.44 -86.25
N THR A 306 18.26 -15.89 -87.39
CA THR A 306 19.57 -15.41 -87.88
C THR A 306 19.53 -14.77 -89.26
N GLU A 307 18.40 -14.70 -89.95
CA GLU A 307 18.41 -14.20 -91.32
C GLU A 307 17.34 -13.13 -91.54
N LYS A 308 17.82 -11.89 -91.67
CA LYS A 308 17.13 -10.66 -92.13
C LYS A 308 16.55 -9.76 -91.04
N SER A 309 17.43 -8.98 -90.42
CA SER A 309 17.13 -7.56 -90.15
C SER A 309 18.41 -6.71 -90.08
N PRO A 310 18.32 -5.41 -90.42
CA PRO A 310 19.39 -4.64 -91.06
C PRO A 310 20.46 -4.14 -90.09
N LEU A 311 21.70 -4.07 -90.59
CA LEU A 311 22.79 -3.28 -90.04
C LEU A 311 22.43 -1.79 -90.21
N ASP A 312 21.96 -1.15 -89.15
CA ASP A 312 22.08 0.31 -89.04
C ASP A 312 22.49 0.67 -87.61
N GLU A 313 23.72 1.16 -87.51
CA GLU A 313 24.32 1.71 -86.31
C GLU A 313 23.57 2.97 -85.86
N PRO A 314 23.60 3.28 -84.56
CA PRO A 314 24.37 4.47 -84.25
C PRO A 314 25.35 4.24 -83.09
N ALA A 315 26.60 4.49 -83.46
CA ALA A 315 27.68 5.06 -82.69
C ALA A 315 27.33 5.71 -81.33
N ARG A 316 28.29 5.52 -80.41
CA ARG A 316 28.64 6.35 -79.24
C ARG A 316 27.87 6.10 -77.93
N GLY A 317 28.53 5.30 -77.10
CA GLY A 317 29.09 5.82 -75.86
C GLY A 317 28.20 5.69 -74.63
N LYS A 318 28.44 4.65 -73.82
CA LYS A 318 28.01 4.60 -72.42
C LYS A 318 28.79 5.64 -71.61
N PRO A 319 28.18 6.72 -71.08
CA PRO A 319 28.80 7.49 -70.02
C PRO A 319 28.69 6.69 -68.72
N ARG A 320 29.85 6.35 -68.17
CA ARG A 320 30.03 5.89 -66.79
C ARG A 320 29.42 6.95 -65.86
N ALA A 321 28.33 6.63 -65.17
CA ALA A 321 27.76 7.49 -64.14
C ALA A 321 28.81 7.69 -63.03
N GLY A 322 29.38 8.89 -62.98
CA GLY A 322 30.29 9.29 -61.91
C GLY A 322 29.54 9.40 -60.57
N PRO A 323 30.21 9.16 -59.43
CA PRO A 323 29.65 9.33 -58.08
C PRO A 323 29.51 10.80 -57.67
N SER A 324 28.92 11.62 -58.54
CA SER A 324 28.65 13.04 -58.30
C SER A 324 27.28 13.42 -58.85
N SER A 325 26.27 12.60 -58.56
CA SER A 325 24.88 13.05 -58.65
C SER A 325 24.56 13.86 -57.39
N THR A 326 25.19 15.03 -57.26
CA THR A 326 24.55 16.14 -56.56
C THR A 326 23.36 16.52 -57.42
N ALA A 327 22.27 15.77 -57.25
CA ALA A 327 20.99 16.11 -57.84
C ALA A 327 20.66 17.51 -57.31
N MET A 328 20.81 18.51 -58.17
CA MET A 328 20.49 19.89 -57.85
C MET A 328 18.99 19.91 -57.56
N TYR A 329 18.62 20.07 -56.29
CA TYR A 329 17.22 20.20 -55.89
C TYR A 329 16.58 21.28 -56.73
N THR A 330 15.53 20.92 -57.47
CA THR A 330 14.76 21.92 -58.21
C THR A 330 14.06 22.84 -57.21
N PRO A 331 13.71 24.09 -57.58
CA PRO A 331 12.95 24.97 -56.69
C PRO A 331 11.66 24.34 -56.17
N LYS A 332 11.08 23.40 -56.93
CA LYS A 332 9.91 22.61 -56.52
C LYS A 332 10.26 21.61 -55.41
N ASP A 333 11.37 20.89 -55.56
CA ASP A 333 11.84 19.92 -54.54
C ASP A 333 12.17 20.61 -53.21
N LEU A 334 12.72 21.82 -53.25
CA LEU A 334 12.94 22.63 -52.04
C LEU A 334 11.62 23.04 -51.37
N GLY A 335 10.60 23.35 -52.15
CA GLY A 335 9.25 23.65 -51.65
C GLY A 335 8.61 22.42 -50.97
N ASP A 336 8.69 21.26 -51.62
CA ASP A 336 8.17 20.00 -51.08
C ASP A 336 8.92 19.59 -49.80
N LEU A 337 10.25 19.76 -49.77
CA LEU A 337 11.07 19.51 -48.59
C LEU A 337 10.72 20.45 -47.43
N GLN A 338 10.53 21.74 -47.70
CA GLN A 338 10.13 22.72 -46.68
C GLN A 338 8.74 22.43 -46.13
N LYS A 339 7.82 21.98 -46.99
CA LYS A 339 6.47 21.56 -46.59
C LYS A 339 6.52 20.32 -45.69
N ALA A 340 7.25 19.28 -46.10
CA ALA A 340 7.44 18.06 -45.31
C ALA A 340 8.09 18.36 -43.94
N TYR A 341 9.05 19.29 -43.90
CA TYR A 341 9.67 19.72 -42.64
C TYR A 341 8.65 20.39 -41.70
N LYS A 342 7.81 21.29 -42.20
CA LYS A 342 6.75 21.93 -41.40
C LYS A 342 5.72 20.92 -40.88
N GLU A 343 5.30 19.99 -41.72
CA GLU A 343 4.38 18.91 -41.33
C GLU A 343 4.99 18.01 -40.24
N SER A 344 6.27 17.64 -40.39
CA SER A 344 7.01 16.87 -39.39
C SER A 344 7.15 17.63 -38.06
N LEU A 345 7.39 18.94 -38.10
CA LEU A 345 7.47 19.79 -36.92
C LEU A 345 6.13 19.82 -36.17
N ALA A 346 5.02 20.04 -36.89
CA ALA A 346 3.68 20.04 -36.31
C ALA A 346 3.30 18.67 -35.70
N GLY A 347 3.67 17.57 -36.38
CA GLY A 347 3.48 16.22 -35.86
C GLY A 347 4.24 15.96 -34.56
N LYS A 348 5.49 16.46 -34.46
CA LYS A 348 6.30 16.35 -33.24
C LYS A 348 5.71 17.13 -32.07
N GLU A 349 5.21 18.34 -32.31
CA GLU A 349 4.55 19.16 -31.27
C GLU A 349 3.26 18.51 -30.75
N MET A 350 2.45 17.94 -31.65
CA MET A 350 1.25 17.16 -31.29
C MET A 350 1.60 15.96 -30.41
N ALA A 351 2.60 15.16 -30.81
CA ALA A 351 3.03 13.97 -30.05
C ALA A 351 3.56 14.33 -28.65
N LEU A 352 4.31 15.44 -28.52
CA LEU A 352 4.78 15.91 -27.22
C LEU A 352 3.63 16.35 -26.31
N LYS A 353 2.61 17.02 -26.86
CA LYS A 353 1.42 17.44 -26.12
C LYS A 353 0.59 16.24 -25.65
N GLU A 354 0.43 15.22 -26.50
CA GLU A 354 -0.23 13.96 -26.11
C GLU A 354 0.53 13.21 -25.01
N ALA A 355 1.86 13.11 -25.13
CA ALA A 355 2.70 12.51 -24.11
C ALA A 355 2.61 13.26 -22.76
N GLN A 356 2.51 14.59 -22.79
CA GLN A 356 2.31 15.39 -21.58
C GLN A 356 0.93 15.14 -20.96
N MET A 357 -0.14 15.11 -21.75
CA MET A 357 -1.49 14.77 -21.25
C MET A 357 -1.54 13.36 -20.64
N LEU A 358 -0.83 12.39 -21.23
CA LEU A 358 -0.69 11.04 -20.66
C LEU A 358 0.06 11.07 -19.32
N LYS A 359 1.16 11.84 -19.24
CA LYS A 359 1.92 12.03 -18.00
C LYS A 359 1.07 12.66 -16.89
N GLU A 360 0.22 13.63 -17.21
CA GLU A 360 -0.70 14.28 -16.26
C GLU A 360 -1.88 13.37 -15.83
N ARG A 361 -2.22 12.34 -16.63
CA ARG A 361 -3.22 11.31 -16.25
C ARG A 361 -2.65 10.17 -15.41
N MET A 362 -1.34 10.00 -15.39
CA MET A 362 -0.66 8.94 -14.63
C MET A 362 -0.49 9.16 -13.10
N PRO A 363 -0.60 10.35 -12.49
CA PRO A 363 -0.30 10.53 -11.06
C PRO A 363 -1.39 9.99 -10.11
N HIS A 364 -2.43 9.31 -10.61
CA HIS A 364 -3.44 8.65 -9.77
C HIS A 364 -3.45 7.12 -9.85
N LYS A 365 -2.70 6.50 -10.79
CA LYS A 365 -2.62 5.03 -10.86
C LYS A 365 -1.43 4.47 -10.09
N HIS A 366 -0.37 5.25 -9.87
CA HIS A 366 0.80 4.79 -9.13
C HIS A 366 0.62 4.83 -7.60
N LEU A 367 -0.32 5.63 -7.08
CA LEU A 367 -0.61 5.74 -5.64
C LEU A 367 -1.74 4.81 -5.15
N ILE A 368 -2.48 4.13 -6.04
CA ILE A 368 -3.62 3.29 -5.67
C ILE A 368 -3.30 1.79 -5.81
N LEU A 369 -2.29 1.40 -6.60
CA LEU A 369 -1.91 -0.01 -6.78
C LEU A 369 -0.95 -0.58 -5.72
N GLU A 370 -0.42 0.25 -4.80
CA GLU A 370 0.40 -0.23 -3.67
C GLU A 370 -0.36 -0.32 -2.34
N GLY A 371 -1.69 -0.13 -2.35
CA GLY A 371 -2.51 -0.08 -1.13
C GLY A 371 -3.40 -1.29 -0.84
N THR A 372 -3.43 -2.33 -1.70
CA THR A 372 -4.46 -3.39 -1.61
C THR A 372 -3.94 -4.84 -1.68
N SER A 373 -2.63 -5.10 -1.58
CA SER A 373 -2.10 -6.48 -1.58
C SER A 373 -1.87 -7.10 -0.20
N GLU A 374 -2.32 -6.49 0.89
CA GLU A 374 -2.30 -7.11 2.22
C GLU A 374 -3.64 -7.82 2.51
N GLY A 375 -3.66 -9.16 2.50
CA GLY A 375 -4.68 -9.92 3.25
C GLY A 375 -5.38 -11.11 2.58
N LEU A 376 -4.80 -11.80 1.59
CA LEU A 376 -5.30 -13.12 1.17
C LEU A 376 -4.28 -14.21 1.52
N ASP A 377 -4.34 -14.61 2.79
CA ASP A 377 -3.65 -15.77 3.34
C ASP A 377 -4.25 -17.05 2.73
N TRP A 378 -3.57 -17.63 1.73
CA TRP A 378 -3.94 -18.94 1.20
C TRP A 378 -3.42 -20.04 2.15
N PRO A 379 -4.28 -20.94 2.64
CA PRO A 379 -3.83 -21.98 3.57
C PRO A 379 -2.89 -22.97 2.86
N PRO A 380 -1.85 -23.46 3.57
CA PRO A 380 -0.88 -24.38 2.98
C PRO A 380 -1.55 -25.71 2.61
N THR A 381 -1.48 -26.04 1.32
CA THR A 381 -1.88 -27.35 0.78
C THR A 381 -1.09 -28.45 1.49
N ARG A 382 -1.80 -29.29 2.26
CA ARG A 382 -1.28 -30.56 2.78
C ARG A 382 -0.91 -31.44 1.59
N LYS A 383 0.38 -31.78 1.51
CA LYS A 383 0.87 -32.88 0.67
C LYS A 383 0.29 -34.19 1.24
N PHE A 384 -0.38 -34.95 0.38
CA PHE A 384 -0.75 -36.35 0.63
C PHE A 384 0.40 -37.26 0.18
#